data_AF-A0A183A7U8-F1
#
_entry.id   AF-A0A183A7U8-F1
#
_cell.length_a   1.000
_cell.length_b   1.000
_cell.length_c   1.000
_cell.angle_alpha   90.00
_cell.angle_beta   90.00
_cell.angle_gamma   90.00
#
_symmetry.space_group_name_H-M   'P 1'
#
loop_
_entity.id
_entity.type
_entity.pdbx_description
1 polymer ?
#
loop_
_entity_poly.entity_id
_entity_poly.type
_entity_poly.pdbx_seq_one_letter_code
_entity_poly.pdbx_strand_id
1 'polypeptide(L)'
;MVVLGAGDFEVRRFIGRGCYSIVYEVAKTTGPDSGSRYALKRFFLENDSAVKCVLRERHILERLAVADYQSPFLPVLFYSLWYNYSSAFVLREGAGCDLYDLLCHVGYLSETNARFYVAEVVCGLEHLHSLQIVHLDIKPENILFYPNGHVFVSDLDRSYDLTREGKPTLDDFTGTPLFMAPEIAKGEAIDVRADTWSLAALVAEMVSGPIRPDAETTTQDFQRARNGTYSIRGLKSLSKPLQSFFSACFQKNYNQRPYLCDVKKLRFLKPVDWIKVLNRQTKPPYQASEIRHRPAKEDSGPLKSTDQRVLSGAFSPHRPVEFASSRKKANKASKTPSPEPVSDPRLSAVITPNLREHGYTLESLDEKFQSFNFAHPCLRTGDVENHELEVKVQNGLSRMGLSESNHQPNKPVEIETLFTGDMKVVEPETTNSPGLFRRARRRGLSIGD
;
A
#
# COMPACT_ATOMS: atom_id res chain seq x y z
N MET A 1 -8.06 28.43 9.85
CA MET A 1 -7.92 27.29 8.93
C MET A 1 -6.98 27.72 7.82
N VAL A 2 -5.83 27.07 7.64
CA VAL A 2 -4.99 27.29 6.45
C VAL A 2 -5.71 26.60 5.29
N VAL A 3 -6.13 27.35 4.28
CA VAL A 3 -6.73 26.79 3.07
C VAL A 3 -5.57 26.31 2.19
N LEU A 4 -5.27 25.02 2.26
CA LEU A 4 -4.26 24.39 1.39
C LEU A 4 -4.89 24.09 0.03
N GLY A 5 -4.18 24.41 -1.04
CA GLY A 5 -4.64 24.23 -2.42
C GLY A 5 -3.50 23.98 -3.41
N ALA A 6 -3.83 24.07 -4.71
CA ALA A 6 -2.88 23.78 -5.79
C ALA A 6 -1.60 24.65 -5.77
N GLY A 7 -1.69 25.87 -5.24
CA GLY A 7 -0.53 26.79 -5.15
C GLY A 7 0.51 26.40 -4.11
N ASP A 8 0.19 25.47 -3.22
CA ASP A 8 1.05 25.05 -2.10
C ASP A 8 2.01 23.91 -2.47
N PHE A 9 1.90 23.39 -3.69
CA PHE A 9 2.64 22.23 -4.17
C PHE A 9 3.12 22.41 -5.62
N GLU A 10 4.42 22.19 -5.84
CA GLU A 10 5.01 22.03 -7.16
C GLU A 10 4.88 20.56 -7.59
N VAL A 11 4.18 20.29 -8.68
CA VAL A 11 4.04 18.92 -9.24
C VAL A 11 5.25 18.59 -10.11
N ARG A 12 6.01 17.56 -9.75
CA ARG A 12 7.31 17.24 -10.38
C ARG A 12 7.23 16.11 -11.39
N ARG A 13 6.68 14.97 -10.98
CA ARG A 13 6.53 13.80 -11.85
C ARG A 13 5.29 12.99 -11.52
N PHE A 14 4.79 12.28 -12.50
CA PHE A 14 3.88 11.16 -12.33
C PHE A 14 4.64 9.94 -11.79
N ILE A 15 4.06 9.28 -10.80
CA ILE A 15 4.61 8.07 -10.17
C ILE A 15 3.83 6.83 -10.62
N GLY A 16 2.51 6.89 -10.59
CA GLY A 16 1.71 5.72 -10.93
C GLY A 16 0.22 5.94 -10.86
N ARG A 17 -0.51 4.89 -11.25
CA ARG A 17 -1.98 4.90 -11.34
C ARG A 17 -2.55 3.73 -10.53
N GLY A 18 -3.60 4.03 -9.77
CA GLY A 18 -4.51 3.08 -9.13
C GLY A 18 -5.85 3.00 -9.87
N CYS A 19 -6.82 2.26 -9.31
CA CYS A 19 -8.15 2.14 -9.91
C CYS A 19 -8.87 3.50 -9.97
N TYR A 20 -8.97 4.16 -8.82
CA TYR A 20 -9.64 5.46 -8.66
C TYR A 20 -8.68 6.64 -8.47
N SER A 21 -7.36 6.40 -8.58
CA SER A 21 -6.37 7.41 -8.22
C SER A 21 -5.17 7.50 -9.17
N ILE A 22 -4.52 8.66 -9.15
CA ILE A 22 -3.21 8.91 -9.77
C ILE A 22 -2.28 9.47 -8.70
N VAL A 23 -1.02 9.02 -8.70
CA VAL A 23 0.00 9.42 -7.75
C VAL A 23 1.06 10.27 -8.45
N TYR A 24 1.40 11.41 -7.84
CA TYR A 24 2.42 12.34 -8.31
C TYR A 24 3.50 12.54 -7.22
N GLU A 25 4.74 12.81 -7.61
CA GLU A 25 5.71 13.47 -6.74
C GLU A 25 5.40 14.96 -6.72
N VAL A 26 5.31 15.52 -5.53
CA VAL A 26 5.14 16.95 -5.32
C VAL A 26 6.17 17.47 -4.32
N ALA A 27 6.56 18.75 -4.47
CA ALA A 27 7.33 19.48 -3.49
C ALA A 27 6.47 20.57 -2.86
N LYS A 28 6.50 20.68 -1.53
CA LYS A 28 5.79 21.75 -0.82
C LYS A 28 6.48 23.09 -1.07
N THR A 29 5.71 24.14 -1.38
CA THR A 29 6.25 25.47 -1.71
C THR A 29 6.01 26.52 -0.62
N THR A 30 5.21 26.20 0.39
CA THR A 30 4.76 27.12 1.45
C THR A 30 4.67 26.40 2.79
N GLY A 31 4.58 27.13 3.90
CA GLY A 31 4.36 26.53 5.22
C GLY A 31 5.62 25.96 5.88
N PRO A 32 5.48 25.33 7.06
CA PRO A 32 6.60 24.90 7.91
C PRO A 32 7.42 23.76 7.31
N ASP A 33 6.83 22.99 6.40
CA ASP A 33 7.43 21.88 5.67
C ASP A 33 7.85 22.26 4.24
N SER A 34 7.93 23.55 3.92
CA SER A 34 8.36 24.04 2.60
C SER A 34 9.70 23.43 2.18
N GLY A 35 9.79 22.98 0.93
CA GLY A 35 10.93 22.23 0.39
C GLY A 35 10.84 20.71 0.58
N SER A 36 9.94 20.21 1.43
CA SER A 36 9.73 18.78 1.62
C SER A 36 9.07 18.14 0.39
N ARG A 37 9.41 16.87 0.15
CA ARG A 37 8.87 16.06 -0.94
C ARG A 37 7.85 15.06 -0.44
N TYR A 38 6.80 14.87 -1.23
CA TYR A 38 5.67 14.02 -0.89
C TYR A 38 5.16 13.24 -2.11
N ALA A 39 4.42 12.17 -1.82
CA ALA A 39 3.57 11.52 -2.79
C ALA A 39 2.14 12.08 -2.67
N LEU A 40 1.64 12.72 -3.73
CA LEU A 40 0.26 13.19 -3.82
C LEU A 40 -0.59 12.13 -4.53
N LYS A 41 -1.42 11.42 -3.77
CA LYS A 41 -2.40 10.45 -4.27
C LYS A 41 -3.72 11.18 -4.50
N ARG A 42 -4.04 11.44 -5.76
CA ARG A 42 -5.25 12.14 -6.19
C ARG A 42 -6.35 11.18 -6.60
N PHE A 43 -7.57 11.37 -6.10
CA PHE A 43 -8.72 10.52 -6.40
C PHE A 43 -9.69 11.17 -7.40
N PHE A 44 -10.36 10.31 -8.17
CA PHE A 44 -11.42 10.66 -9.12
C PHE A 44 -12.71 10.00 -8.67
N LEU A 45 -13.67 10.81 -8.24
CA LEU A 45 -14.97 10.36 -7.73
C LEU A 45 -15.90 10.02 -8.89
N GLU A 46 -15.59 8.95 -9.62
CA GLU A 46 -16.35 8.61 -10.84
C GLU A 46 -17.60 7.75 -10.56
N ASN A 47 -17.67 7.11 -9.39
CA ASN A 47 -18.77 6.25 -8.95
C ASN A 47 -18.80 6.14 -7.40
N ASP A 48 -19.83 5.48 -6.87
CA ASP A 48 -20.03 5.26 -5.43
C ASP A 48 -18.86 4.52 -4.76
N SER A 49 -18.30 3.50 -5.43
CA SER A 49 -17.14 2.75 -4.93
C SER A 49 -15.92 3.65 -4.72
N ALA A 50 -15.65 4.58 -5.65
CA ALA A 50 -14.55 5.54 -5.51
C ALA A 50 -14.74 6.47 -4.30
N VAL A 51 -15.97 6.94 -4.06
CA VAL A 51 -16.33 7.77 -2.90
C VAL A 51 -16.14 6.98 -1.60
N LYS A 52 -16.66 5.76 -1.52
CA LYS A 52 -16.48 4.87 -0.35
C LYS A 52 -15.00 4.58 -0.08
N CYS A 53 -14.22 4.27 -1.11
CA CYS A 53 -12.78 3.98 -0.98
C CYS A 53 -11.99 5.16 -0.40
N VAL A 54 -12.18 6.38 -0.93
CA VAL A 54 -11.41 7.54 -0.44
C VAL A 54 -11.80 7.92 0.99
N LEU A 55 -13.08 7.86 1.34
CA LEU A 55 -13.53 8.16 2.70
C LEU A 55 -13.04 7.13 3.71
N ARG A 56 -13.06 5.85 3.34
CA ARG A 56 -12.49 4.75 4.14
C ARG A 56 -11.00 4.92 4.32
N GLU A 57 -10.24 5.13 3.24
CA GLU A 57 -8.78 5.29 3.32
C GLU A 57 -8.40 6.50 4.19
N ARG A 58 -9.11 7.62 4.04
CA ARG A 58 -8.93 8.81 4.88
C ARG A 58 -9.12 8.49 6.36
N HIS A 59 -10.23 7.86 6.72
CA HIS A 59 -10.53 7.48 8.11
C HIS A 59 -9.39 6.68 8.74
N ILE A 60 -8.91 5.65 8.04
CA ILE A 60 -7.81 4.81 8.51
C ILE A 60 -6.49 5.61 8.65
N LEU A 61 -6.16 6.41 7.64
CA LEU A 61 -4.94 7.25 7.65
C LEU A 61 -4.96 8.31 8.77
N GLU A 62 -6.13 8.90 9.06
CA GLU A 62 -6.26 9.84 10.18
C GLU A 62 -6.10 9.16 11.53
N ARG A 63 -6.68 7.96 11.70
CA ARG A 63 -6.46 7.14 12.92
C ARG A 63 -4.97 6.82 13.12
N LEU A 64 -4.26 6.51 12.04
CA LEU A 64 -2.81 6.32 12.09
C LEU A 64 -2.09 7.62 12.47
N ALA A 65 -2.42 8.75 11.84
CA ALA A 65 -1.78 10.04 12.09
C ALA A 65 -1.90 10.54 13.55
N VAL A 66 -2.97 10.18 14.25
CA VAL A 66 -3.21 10.57 15.65
C VAL A 66 -2.87 9.46 16.66
N ALA A 67 -2.39 8.30 16.20
CA ALA A 67 -1.98 7.23 17.08
C ALA A 67 -0.74 7.61 17.92
N ASP A 68 -0.68 7.11 19.16
CA ASP A 68 0.43 7.33 20.09
C ASP A 68 1.79 6.91 19.51
N TYR A 69 1.78 5.86 18.69
CA TYR A 69 2.94 5.32 18.00
C TYR A 69 2.78 5.55 16.49
N GLN A 70 3.86 5.92 15.82
CA GLN A 70 3.89 6.09 14.36
C GLN A 70 4.77 4.98 13.77
N SER A 71 4.15 3.95 13.21
CA SER A 71 4.91 2.83 12.65
C SER A 71 5.70 3.28 11.41
N PRO A 72 7.02 2.98 11.33
CA PRO A 72 7.79 3.25 10.13
C PRO A 72 7.41 2.33 8.95
N PHE A 73 6.56 1.34 9.18
CA PHE A 73 6.13 0.34 8.20
C PHE A 73 4.72 0.59 7.66
N LEU A 74 4.16 1.78 7.92
CA LEU A 74 2.85 2.22 7.44
C LEU A 74 2.94 3.62 6.79
N PRO A 75 1.94 4.00 5.98
CA PRO A 75 1.94 5.31 5.33
C PRO A 75 1.70 6.42 6.37
N VAL A 76 2.34 7.57 6.16
CA VAL A 76 2.11 8.78 6.98
C VAL A 76 1.35 9.79 6.14
N LEU A 77 0.15 10.17 6.61
CA LEU A 77 -0.67 11.22 6.01
C LEU A 77 -0.27 12.58 6.55
N PHE A 78 0.29 13.44 5.71
CA PHE A 78 0.61 14.82 6.07
C PHE A 78 -0.60 15.74 5.88
N TYR A 79 -1.29 15.58 4.75
CA TYR A 79 -2.48 16.37 4.43
C TYR A 79 -3.53 15.51 3.72
N SER A 80 -4.81 15.77 3.99
CA SER A 80 -5.89 15.42 3.05
C SER A 80 -6.59 16.70 2.61
N LEU A 81 -6.90 16.79 1.32
CA LEU A 81 -7.34 18.00 0.64
C LEU A 81 -8.62 17.73 -0.13
N TRP A 82 -9.65 18.52 0.12
CA TRP A 82 -10.86 18.66 -0.66
C TRP A 82 -10.91 20.07 -1.22
N TYR A 83 -10.69 20.18 -2.52
CA TYR A 83 -10.64 21.45 -3.23
C TYR A 83 -11.21 21.25 -4.63
N ASN A 84 -12.13 22.09 -5.11
CA ASN A 84 -12.75 21.97 -6.44
C ASN A 84 -13.24 20.55 -6.78
N TYR A 85 -13.97 19.91 -5.85
CA TYR A 85 -14.50 18.55 -6.00
C TYR A 85 -13.45 17.47 -6.28
N SER A 86 -12.26 17.73 -5.78
CA SER A 86 -11.05 16.97 -6.02
C SER A 86 -10.48 16.58 -4.66
N SER A 87 -10.46 15.28 -4.37
CA SER A 87 -9.89 14.73 -3.14
C SER A 87 -8.47 14.22 -3.35
N ALA A 88 -7.53 14.65 -2.52
CA ALA A 88 -6.14 14.21 -2.56
C ALA A 88 -5.57 13.92 -1.17
N PHE A 89 -4.65 12.96 -1.10
CA PHE A 89 -3.80 12.72 0.05
C PHE A 89 -2.36 13.11 -0.27
N VAL A 90 -1.71 13.81 0.65
CA VAL A 90 -0.28 14.09 0.63
C VAL A 90 0.36 13.18 1.65
N LEU A 91 1.11 12.20 1.15
CA LEU A 91 1.68 11.09 1.89
C LEU A 91 3.20 11.17 1.89
N ARG A 92 3.85 10.51 2.84
CA ARG A 92 5.30 10.26 2.78
C ARG A 92 5.67 9.64 1.42
N GLU A 93 6.72 10.17 0.80
CA GLU A 93 7.25 9.62 -0.45
C GLU A 93 7.97 8.28 -0.22
N GLY A 94 7.70 7.30 -1.10
CA GLY A 94 8.49 6.07 -1.23
C GLY A 94 9.42 6.12 -2.45
N ALA A 95 10.17 5.05 -2.70
CA ALA A 95 11.13 4.97 -3.80
C ALA A 95 10.48 4.89 -5.21
N GLY A 96 9.15 4.71 -5.28
CA GLY A 96 8.44 4.55 -6.56
C GLY A 96 8.54 3.15 -7.17
N CYS A 97 8.95 2.15 -6.39
CA CYS A 97 8.86 0.74 -6.74
C CYS A 97 8.16 -0.06 -5.63
N ASP A 98 7.57 -1.18 -6.03
CA ASP A 98 6.85 -2.11 -5.17
C ASP A 98 7.55 -3.49 -5.11
N LEU A 99 7.17 -4.34 -4.16
CA LEU A 99 7.73 -5.69 -4.02
C LEU A 99 7.45 -6.56 -5.25
N TYR A 100 6.38 -6.28 -6.01
CA TYR A 100 6.18 -6.96 -7.28
C TYR A 100 7.27 -6.59 -8.29
N ASP A 101 7.70 -5.33 -8.36
CA ASP A 101 8.80 -4.89 -9.22
C ASP A 101 10.10 -5.64 -8.89
N LEU A 102 10.43 -5.77 -7.60
CA LEU A 102 11.57 -6.59 -7.16
C LEU A 102 11.44 -8.02 -7.66
N LEU A 103 10.27 -8.64 -7.47
CA LEU A 103 10.05 -10.02 -7.87
C LEU A 103 10.06 -10.22 -9.40
N CYS A 104 9.69 -9.19 -10.17
CA CYS A 104 9.88 -9.18 -11.63
C CYS A 104 11.35 -9.06 -12.01
N HIS A 105 12.14 -8.33 -11.22
CA HIS A 105 13.57 -8.12 -11.46
C HIS A 105 14.40 -9.38 -11.15
N VAL A 106 14.15 -10.03 -10.01
CA VAL A 106 14.99 -11.14 -9.49
C VAL A 106 14.33 -12.52 -9.56
N GLY A 107 13.06 -12.61 -9.96
CA GLY A 107 12.31 -13.86 -10.01
C GLY A 107 11.78 -14.28 -8.63
N TYR A 108 12.55 -15.08 -7.89
CA TYR A 108 12.19 -15.53 -6.53
C TYR A 108 13.26 -15.10 -5.53
N LEU A 109 12.82 -14.78 -4.32
CA LEU A 109 13.72 -14.48 -3.22
C LEU A 109 14.17 -15.77 -2.54
N SER A 110 15.40 -15.76 -2.02
CA SER A 110 15.82 -16.74 -1.04
C SER A 110 14.94 -16.64 0.21
N GLU A 111 14.81 -17.74 0.97
CA GLU A 111 14.05 -17.72 2.22
C GLU A 111 14.57 -16.66 3.22
N THR A 112 15.89 -16.37 3.18
CA THR A 112 16.50 -15.33 4.01
C THR A 112 16.10 -13.93 3.59
N ASN A 113 16.11 -13.62 2.29
CA ASN A 113 15.70 -12.31 1.79
C ASN A 113 14.18 -12.11 1.95
N ALA A 114 13.38 -13.17 1.73
CA ALA A 114 11.95 -13.13 2.02
C ALA A 114 11.67 -12.87 3.50
N ARG A 115 12.40 -13.53 4.41
CA ARG A 115 12.25 -13.33 5.87
C ARG A 115 12.46 -11.89 6.29
N PHE A 116 13.43 -11.19 5.69
CA PHE A 116 13.67 -9.77 5.94
C PHE A 116 12.40 -8.94 5.69
N TYR A 117 11.86 -8.98 4.46
CA TYR A 117 10.67 -8.19 4.11
C TYR A 117 9.43 -8.64 4.89
N VAL A 118 9.28 -9.93 5.17
CA VAL A 118 8.19 -10.46 6.00
C VAL A 118 8.23 -9.85 7.41
N ALA A 119 9.41 -9.69 8.01
CA ALA A 119 9.52 -9.11 9.34
C ALA A 119 8.99 -7.67 9.38
N GLU A 120 9.32 -6.85 8.37
CA GLU A 120 8.85 -5.47 8.27
C GLU A 120 7.34 -5.38 8.02
N VAL A 121 6.82 -6.22 7.13
CA VAL A 121 5.37 -6.32 6.86
C VAL A 121 4.61 -6.75 8.13
N VAL A 122 5.16 -7.69 8.91
CA VAL A 122 4.57 -8.10 10.20
C VAL A 122 4.52 -6.94 11.17
N CYS A 123 5.57 -6.11 11.28
CA CYS A 123 5.54 -4.92 12.14
C CYS A 123 4.49 -3.88 11.71
N GLY A 124 4.31 -3.67 10.40
CA GLY A 124 3.25 -2.79 9.88
C GLY A 124 1.85 -3.31 10.20
N LEU A 125 1.60 -4.60 9.93
CA LEU A 125 0.31 -5.23 10.21
C LEU A 125 0.00 -5.32 11.71
N GLU A 126 0.98 -5.63 12.55
CA GLU A 126 0.81 -5.68 14.01
C GLU A 126 0.35 -4.32 14.55
N HIS A 127 0.87 -3.23 14.00
CA HIS A 127 0.40 -1.88 14.32
C HIS A 127 -1.07 -1.68 13.92
N LEU A 128 -1.46 -2.03 12.68
CA LEU A 128 -2.87 -1.95 12.25
C LEU A 128 -3.79 -2.76 13.16
N HIS A 129 -3.40 -4.00 13.49
CA HIS A 129 -4.18 -4.91 14.33
C HIS A 129 -4.32 -4.39 15.77
N SER A 130 -3.30 -3.70 16.29
CA SER A 130 -3.37 -3.04 17.61
C SER A 130 -4.44 -1.94 17.66
N LEU A 131 -4.72 -1.31 16.51
CA LEU A 131 -5.79 -0.33 16.34
C LEU A 131 -7.12 -0.94 15.89
N GLN A 132 -7.21 -2.28 15.84
CA GLN A 132 -8.37 -3.03 15.35
C GLN A 132 -8.69 -2.77 13.87
N ILE A 133 -7.65 -2.51 13.07
CA ILE A 133 -7.75 -2.31 11.62
C ILE A 133 -7.24 -3.57 10.90
N VAL A 134 -8.00 -4.09 9.94
CA VAL A 134 -7.62 -5.22 9.07
C VAL A 134 -7.27 -4.67 7.69
N HIS A 135 -6.13 -5.06 7.12
CA HIS A 135 -5.68 -4.52 5.84
C HIS A 135 -6.48 -5.04 4.63
N LEU A 136 -6.77 -6.35 4.60
CA LEU A 136 -7.58 -7.07 3.60
C LEU A 136 -7.02 -7.17 2.16
N ASP A 137 -5.98 -6.42 1.81
CA ASP A 137 -5.36 -6.51 0.47
C ASP A 137 -3.82 -6.62 0.48
N ILE A 138 -3.27 -7.46 1.36
CA ILE A 138 -1.83 -7.71 1.39
C ILE A 138 -1.39 -8.51 0.16
N LYS A 139 -0.52 -7.89 -0.65
CA LYS A 139 0.05 -8.41 -1.89
C LYS A 139 1.33 -7.63 -2.24
N PRO A 140 2.21 -8.15 -3.11
CA PRO A 140 3.48 -7.49 -3.44
C PRO A 140 3.31 -6.07 -3.99
N GLU A 141 2.24 -5.79 -4.73
CA GLU A 141 1.97 -4.45 -5.27
C GLU A 141 1.68 -3.39 -4.19
N ASN A 142 1.30 -3.82 -2.98
CA ASN A 142 0.97 -2.94 -1.86
C ASN A 142 2.09 -2.86 -0.82
N ILE A 143 3.24 -3.51 -1.06
CA ILE A 143 4.45 -3.39 -0.25
C ILE A 143 5.43 -2.49 -0.99
N LEU A 144 5.57 -1.24 -0.56
CA LEU A 144 6.38 -0.22 -1.23
C LEU A 144 7.75 -0.11 -0.59
N PHE A 145 8.75 0.25 -1.41
CA PHE A 145 10.11 0.50 -0.93
C PHE A 145 10.31 1.93 -0.45
N TYR A 146 11.15 2.10 0.54
CA TYR A 146 11.91 3.31 0.79
C TYR A 146 13.20 3.33 -0.05
N PRO A 147 13.81 4.50 -0.30
CA PRO A 147 15.04 4.59 -1.08
C PRO A 147 16.19 3.71 -0.55
N ASN A 148 16.25 3.52 0.78
CA ASN A 148 17.28 2.72 1.46
C ASN A 148 17.02 1.21 1.42
N GLY A 149 15.93 0.74 0.81
CA GLY A 149 15.62 -0.69 0.66
C GLY A 149 14.68 -1.30 1.70
N HIS A 150 14.37 -0.58 2.79
CA HIS A 150 13.31 -0.97 3.72
C HIS A 150 11.93 -0.88 3.05
N VAL A 151 10.93 -1.59 3.54
CA VAL A 151 9.56 -1.56 2.98
C VAL A 151 8.52 -1.03 3.96
N PHE A 152 7.37 -0.62 3.42
CA PHE A 152 6.18 -0.33 4.21
C PHE A 152 4.92 -0.85 3.51
N VAL A 153 3.90 -1.17 4.30
CA VAL A 153 2.59 -1.58 3.79
C VAL A 153 1.82 -0.32 3.37
N SER A 154 1.18 -0.34 2.20
CA SER A 154 0.48 0.80 1.60
C SER A 154 -0.90 0.40 1.09
N ASP A 155 -1.67 1.41 0.64
CA ASP A 155 -2.99 1.26 0.04
C ASP A 155 -4.05 0.72 1.01
N LEU A 156 -4.59 1.62 1.83
CA LEU A 156 -5.55 1.31 2.90
C LEU A 156 -7.02 1.49 2.46
N ASP A 157 -7.26 1.60 1.15
CA ASP A 157 -8.58 1.84 0.55
C ASP A 157 -9.55 0.65 0.65
N ARG A 158 -9.03 -0.51 1.03
CA ARG A 158 -9.76 -1.76 1.28
C ARG A 158 -9.76 -2.17 2.75
N SER A 159 -9.05 -1.44 3.60
CA SER A 159 -8.92 -1.77 5.01
C SER A 159 -10.23 -1.60 5.78
N TYR A 160 -10.44 -2.44 6.78
CA TYR A 160 -11.66 -2.42 7.58
C TYR A 160 -11.35 -2.06 9.03
N ASP A 161 -12.11 -1.13 9.59
CA ASP A 161 -12.04 -0.75 10.99
C ASP A 161 -13.06 -1.56 11.81
N LEU A 162 -12.59 -2.50 12.63
CA LEU A 162 -13.43 -3.34 13.47
C LEU A 162 -14.07 -2.58 14.64
N THR A 163 -13.64 -1.34 14.94
CA THR A 163 -14.28 -0.50 15.97
C THR A 163 -15.46 0.28 15.43
N ARG A 164 -15.73 0.24 14.12
CA ARG A 164 -16.86 0.93 13.50
C ARG A 164 -18.18 0.32 13.98
N GLU A 165 -19.18 1.16 14.22
CA GLU A 165 -20.52 0.71 14.54
C GLU A 165 -21.19 0.00 13.34
N GLY A 166 -21.99 -1.03 13.65
CA GLY A 166 -22.69 -1.84 12.65
C GLY A 166 -21.91 -3.04 12.15
N LYS A 167 -22.61 -3.93 11.43
CA LYS A 167 -22.00 -5.14 10.84
C LYS A 167 -21.33 -4.80 9.51
N PRO A 168 -20.27 -5.54 9.11
CA PRO A 168 -19.75 -5.46 7.75
C PRO A 168 -20.85 -5.71 6.71
N THR A 169 -20.82 -4.92 5.64
CA THR A 169 -21.64 -5.11 4.46
C THR A 169 -20.90 -5.94 3.41
N LEU A 170 -21.59 -6.43 2.37
CA LEU A 170 -20.93 -7.16 1.28
C LEU A 170 -19.80 -6.35 0.61
N ASP A 171 -19.93 -5.02 0.55
CA ASP A 171 -18.93 -4.10 0.01
C ASP A 171 -17.65 -4.01 0.84
N ASP A 172 -17.67 -4.49 2.09
CA ASP A 172 -16.51 -4.52 2.98
C ASP A 172 -15.68 -5.80 2.79
N PHE A 173 -16.25 -6.86 2.21
CA PHE A 173 -15.56 -8.11 1.91
C PHE A 173 -14.78 -7.99 0.60
N THR A 174 -13.63 -7.33 0.70
CA THR A 174 -12.80 -6.98 -0.44
C THR A 174 -11.43 -7.66 -0.38
N GLY A 175 -10.68 -7.56 -1.47
CA GLY A 175 -9.29 -8.02 -1.60
C GLY A 175 -8.98 -8.57 -2.99
N THR A 176 -7.75 -9.05 -3.16
CA THR A 176 -7.28 -9.69 -4.40
C THR A 176 -7.41 -11.22 -4.27
N PRO A 177 -8.18 -11.90 -5.15
CA PRO A 177 -8.45 -13.34 -5.06
C PRO A 177 -7.24 -14.25 -4.95
N LEU A 178 -6.06 -13.84 -5.38
CA LEU A 178 -4.83 -14.64 -5.27
C LEU A 178 -4.26 -14.69 -3.84
N PHE A 179 -4.66 -13.74 -2.99
CA PHE A 179 -4.19 -13.58 -1.60
C PHE A 179 -5.33 -13.63 -0.58
N MET A 180 -6.57 -13.54 -1.05
CA MET A 180 -7.76 -13.46 -0.23
C MET A 180 -7.96 -14.74 0.60
N ALA A 181 -8.29 -14.54 1.88
CA ALA A 181 -8.65 -15.58 2.82
C ALA A 181 -10.06 -16.15 2.52
N PRO A 182 -10.35 -17.41 2.90
CA PRO A 182 -11.62 -18.06 2.55
C PRO A 182 -12.86 -17.37 3.11
N GLU A 183 -12.85 -16.98 4.38
CA GLU A 183 -13.95 -16.29 5.07
C GLU A 183 -14.25 -14.93 4.45
N ILE A 184 -13.22 -14.22 3.96
CA ILE A 184 -13.38 -12.96 3.24
C ILE A 184 -14.02 -13.22 1.88
N ALA A 185 -13.52 -14.20 1.12
CA ALA A 185 -14.04 -14.55 -0.20
C ALA A 185 -15.50 -15.04 -0.18
N LYS A 186 -15.96 -15.57 0.96
CA LYS A 186 -17.33 -16.02 1.17
C LYS A 186 -18.25 -14.96 1.77
N GLY A 187 -17.72 -13.84 2.28
CA GLY A 187 -18.53 -12.85 2.98
C GLY A 187 -18.96 -13.27 4.39
N GLU A 188 -18.18 -14.12 5.07
CA GLU A 188 -18.57 -14.73 6.36
C GLU A 188 -18.16 -13.87 7.57
N ALA A 189 -16.89 -13.47 7.66
CA ALA A 189 -16.36 -12.71 8.80
C ALA A 189 -15.13 -11.90 8.39
N ILE A 190 -14.97 -10.70 8.97
CA ILE A 190 -13.75 -9.90 8.89
C ILE A 190 -13.05 -10.00 10.25
N ASP A 191 -11.84 -10.55 10.25
CA ASP A 191 -11.00 -10.75 11.43
C ASP A 191 -9.55 -10.43 11.05
N VAL A 192 -8.76 -9.93 12.01
CA VAL A 192 -7.33 -9.60 11.80
C VAL A 192 -6.51 -10.78 11.24
N ARG A 193 -6.92 -12.02 11.51
CA ARG A 193 -6.29 -13.26 11.01
C ARG A 193 -6.55 -13.51 9.51
N ALA A 194 -7.39 -12.72 8.85
CA ALA A 194 -7.45 -12.68 7.40
C ALA A 194 -6.10 -12.21 6.82
N ASP A 195 -5.46 -11.21 7.44
CA ASP A 195 -4.14 -10.73 7.01
C ASP A 195 -3.04 -11.79 7.25
N THR A 196 -3.19 -12.68 8.24
CA THR A 196 -2.27 -13.82 8.43
C THR A 196 -2.29 -14.75 7.22
N TRP A 197 -3.46 -15.01 6.62
CA TRP A 197 -3.56 -15.80 5.39
C TRP A 197 -2.88 -15.07 4.22
N SER A 198 -3.17 -13.78 4.04
CA SER A 198 -2.61 -12.98 2.95
C SER A 198 -1.10 -12.80 3.09
N LEU A 199 -0.57 -12.67 4.31
CA LEU A 199 0.87 -12.69 4.60
C LEU A 199 1.50 -14.00 4.14
N ALA A 200 0.89 -15.15 4.43
CA ALA A 200 1.40 -16.43 3.96
C ALA A 200 1.34 -16.58 2.44
N ALA A 201 0.29 -16.05 1.79
CA ALA A 201 0.22 -15.99 0.33
C ALA A 201 1.32 -15.10 -0.27
N LEU A 202 1.63 -13.97 0.39
CA LEU A 202 2.75 -13.10 0.04
C LEU A 202 4.11 -13.82 0.17
N VAL A 203 4.33 -14.55 1.27
CA VAL A 203 5.56 -15.34 1.49
C VAL A 203 5.73 -16.40 0.41
N ALA A 204 4.66 -17.15 0.10
CA ALA A 204 4.67 -18.14 -0.98
C ALA A 204 5.01 -17.48 -2.33
N GLU A 205 4.44 -16.31 -2.62
CA GLU A 205 4.75 -15.58 -3.84
C GLU A 205 6.22 -15.14 -3.95
N MET A 206 6.82 -14.72 -2.85
CA MET A 206 8.24 -14.35 -2.83
C MET A 206 9.15 -15.53 -3.15
N VAL A 207 8.88 -16.71 -2.59
CA VAL A 207 9.81 -17.86 -2.61
C VAL A 207 9.47 -18.95 -3.63
N SER A 208 8.23 -18.99 -4.14
CA SER A 208 7.74 -20.11 -4.96
C SER A 208 6.66 -19.73 -5.98
N GLY A 209 6.18 -18.47 -5.97
CA GLY A 209 5.13 -17.99 -6.86
C GLY A 209 3.72 -18.07 -6.27
N PRO A 210 2.68 -17.72 -7.05
CA PRO A 210 1.33 -17.57 -6.54
C PRO A 210 0.76 -18.90 -6.02
N ILE A 211 -0.03 -18.83 -4.94
CA ILE A 211 -0.67 -20.00 -4.32
C ILE A 211 -1.84 -20.58 -5.12
N ARG A 212 -2.28 -19.89 -6.17
CA ARG A 212 -3.37 -20.28 -7.06
C ARG A 212 -2.92 -20.11 -8.52
N PRO A 213 -1.95 -20.92 -9.00
CA PRO A 213 -1.36 -20.72 -10.33
C PRO A 213 -2.28 -21.14 -11.48
N ASP A 214 -3.21 -22.08 -11.25
CA ASP A 214 -3.97 -22.75 -12.32
C ASP A 214 -5.32 -22.11 -12.65
N ALA A 215 -5.62 -20.93 -12.12
CA ALA A 215 -6.87 -20.25 -12.44
C ALA A 215 -6.73 -19.48 -13.75
N GLU A 216 -7.64 -19.74 -14.69
CA GLU A 216 -7.69 -19.07 -15.99
C GLU A 216 -8.55 -17.81 -15.95
N THR A 217 -9.57 -17.79 -15.08
CA THR A 217 -10.53 -16.68 -14.95
C THR A 217 -10.61 -16.14 -13.53
N THR A 218 -11.00 -14.87 -13.38
CA THR A 218 -11.23 -14.22 -12.08
C THR A 218 -12.28 -14.98 -11.26
N THR A 219 -13.31 -15.53 -11.91
CA THR A 219 -14.34 -16.35 -11.24
C THR A 219 -13.75 -17.61 -10.62
N GLN A 220 -12.85 -18.31 -11.33
CA GLN A 220 -12.15 -19.47 -10.79
C GLN A 220 -11.23 -19.08 -9.63
N ASP A 221 -10.55 -17.94 -9.70
CA ASP A 221 -9.75 -17.43 -8.59
C ASP A 221 -10.59 -17.23 -7.32
N PHE A 222 -11.76 -16.58 -7.45
CA PHE A 222 -12.69 -16.40 -6.34
C PHE A 222 -13.24 -17.73 -5.81
N GLN A 223 -13.58 -18.66 -6.68
CA GLN A 223 -14.04 -19.99 -6.26
C GLN A 223 -12.96 -20.74 -5.48
N ARG A 224 -11.71 -20.69 -5.92
CA ARG A 224 -10.57 -21.27 -5.21
C ARG A 224 -10.30 -20.56 -3.88
N ALA A 225 -10.47 -19.23 -3.84
CA ALA A 225 -10.39 -18.47 -2.60
C ALA A 225 -11.46 -18.90 -1.60
N ARG A 226 -12.74 -18.96 -2.00
CA ARG A 226 -13.87 -19.45 -1.19
C ARG A 226 -13.64 -20.85 -0.64
N ASN A 227 -13.09 -21.74 -1.46
CA ASN A 227 -12.81 -23.13 -1.05
C ASN A 227 -11.57 -23.25 -0.14
N GLY A 228 -10.79 -22.18 0.02
CA GLY A 228 -9.49 -22.20 0.69
C GLY A 228 -8.48 -23.11 0.00
N THR A 229 -8.59 -23.24 -1.32
CA THR A 229 -7.65 -24.01 -2.12
C THR A 229 -6.37 -23.22 -2.32
N TYR A 230 -5.24 -23.84 -2.01
CA TYR A 230 -3.90 -23.32 -2.26
C TYR A 230 -2.96 -24.44 -2.70
N SER A 231 -1.92 -24.10 -3.45
CA SER A 231 -0.83 -24.99 -3.83
C SER A 231 0.46 -24.20 -3.87
N ILE A 232 1.52 -24.72 -3.25
CA ILE A 232 2.84 -24.08 -3.21
C ILE A 232 3.78 -24.93 -4.06
N ARG A 233 4.26 -24.34 -5.17
CA ARG A 233 5.22 -24.99 -6.05
C ARG A 233 6.49 -25.34 -5.27
N GLY A 234 6.93 -26.59 -5.36
CA GLY A 234 8.18 -27.01 -4.71
C GLY A 234 8.15 -27.00 -3.18
N LEU A 235 6.97 -27.05 -2.54
CA LEU A 235 6.82 -27.01 -1.08
C LEU A 235 7.75 -27.98 -0.33
N LYS A 236 7.94 -29.19 -0.87
CA LYS A 236 8.81 -30.23 -0.27
C LYS A 236 10.29 -29.82 -0.25
N SER A 237 10.72 -28.96 -1.16
CA SER A 237 12.09 -28.46 -1.29
C SER A 237 12.38 -27.26 -0.38
N LEU A 238 11.34 -26.60 0.16
CA LEU A 238 11.49 -25.49 1.11
C LEU A 238 11.95 -25.99 2.49
N SER A 239 12.48 -25.10 3.31
CA SER A 239 12.90 -25.46 4.67
C SER A 239 11.72 -25.92 5.53
N LYS A 240 11.98 -26.82 6.50
CA LYS A 240 10.95 -27.27 7.46
C LYS A 240 10.33 -26.12 8.27
N PRO A 241 11.08 -25.10 8.72
CA PRO A 241 10.50 -23.89 9.30
C PRO A 241 9.46 -23.22 8.41
N LEU A 242 9.75 -23.07 7.11
CA LEU A 242 8.85 -22.40 6.17
C LEU A 242 7.63 -23.26 5.82
N GLN A 243 7.81 -24.57 5.65
CA GLN A 243 6.70 -25.53 5.51
C GLN A 243 5.73 -25.41 6.70
N SER A 244 6.26 -25.41 7.93
CA SER A 244 5.46 -25.27 9.15
C SER A 244 4.77 -23.91 9.25
N PHE A 245 5.41 -22.83 8.78
CA PHE A 245 4.80 -21.51 8.72
C PHE A 245 3.55 -21.51 7.81
N PHE A 246 3.65 -22.11 6.62
CA PHE A 246 2.50 -22.22 5.71
C PHE A 246 1.38 -23.08 6.30
N SER A 247 1.72 -24.22 6.91
CA SER A 247 0.73 -25.07 7.58
C SER A 247 0.02 -24.35 8.71
N ALA A 248 0.70 -23.50 9.48
CA ALA A 248 0.08 -22.72 10.55
C ALA A 248 -0.84 -21.61 10.02
N CYS A 249 -0.45 -20.92 8.93
CA CYS A 249 -1.18 -19.75 8.43
C CYS A 249 -2.35 -20.12 7.50
N PHE A 250 -2.21 -21.18 6.68
CA PHE A 250 -3.26 -21.59 5.74
C PHE A 250 -4.31 -22.52 6.35
N GLN A 251 -4.87 -22.12 7.50
CA GLN A 251 -6.02 -22.79 8.11
C GLN A 251 -7.32 -22.24 7.54
N LYS A 252 -8.23 -23.11 7.08
CA LYS A 252 -9.50 -22.66 6.49
C LYS A 252 -10.40 -21.99 7.52
N ASN A 253 -10.49 -22.58 8.71
CA ASN A 253 -11.13 -21.94 9.85
C ASN A 253 -10.19 -20.86 10.40
N TYR A 254 -10.57 -19.59 10.28
CA TYR A 254 -9.76 -18.47 10.74
C TYR A 254 -9.48 -18.53 12.26
N ASN A 255 -10.34 -19.21 13.05
CA ASN A 255 -10.11 -19.39 14.49
C ASN A 255 -8.92 -20.30 14.83
N GLN A 256 -8.43 -21.07 13.86
CA GLN A 256 -7.26 -21.93 14.02
C GLN A 256 -5.98 -21.25 13.53
N ARG A 257 -6.07 -20.04 12.95
CA ARG A 257 -4.89 -19.27 12.52
C ARG A 257 -4.29 -18.54 13.71
N PRO A 258 -2.95 -18.43 13.76
CA PRO A 258 -2.29 -17.60 14.75
C PRO A 258 -2.57 -16.10 14.50
N TYR A 259 -2.65 -15.33 15.58
CA TYR A 259 -2.49 -13.88 15.52
C TYR A 259 -1.06 -13.53 15.13
N LEU A 260 -0.80 -12.32 14.63
CA LEU A 260 0.55 -11.93 14.22
C LEU A 260 1.58 -12.00 15.35
N CYS A 261 1.19 -11.70 16.59
CA CYS A 261 2.06 -11.85 17.75
C CYS A 261 2.55 -13.31 17.95
N ASP A 262 1.76 -14.31 17.53
CA ASP A 262 2.14 -15.72 17.54
C ASP A 262 2.88 -16.13 16.26
N VAL A 263 2.57 -15.50 15.12
CA VAL A 263 3.34 -15.67 13.88
C VAL A 263 4.82 -15.32 14.10
N LYS A 264 5.11 -14.25 14.86
CA LYS A 264 6.48 -13.83 15.22
C LYS A 264 7.28 -14.91 15.96
N LYS A 265 6.58 -15.85 16.64
CA LYS A 265 7.19 -16.96 17.41
C LYS A 265 7.44 -18.20 16.56
N LEU A 266 6.94 -18.27 15.33
CA LEU A 266 7.11 -19.43 14.45
C LEU A 266 8.59 -19.61 14.06
N ARG A 267 8.99 -20.87 13.84
CA ARG A 267 10.39 -21.24 13.54
C ARG A 267 10.99 -20.48 12.36
N PHE A 268 10.18 -20.11 11.37
CA PHE A 268 10.63 -19.34 10.20
C PHE A 268 11.12 -17.94 10.59
N LEU A 269 10.49 -17.30 11.59
CA LEU A 269 10.80 -15.95 12.07
C LEU A 269 11.63 -15.94 13.37
N LYS A 270 11.90 -17.09 13.98
CA LYS A 270 12.73 -17.21 15.18
C LYS A 270 14.09 -16.48 15.08
N PRO A 271 14.80 -16.43 13.93
CA PRO A 271 16.06 -15.70 13.82
C PRO A 271 15.92 -14.16 13.78
N VAL A 272 14.71 -13.63 13.70
CA VAL A 272 14.47 -12.18 13.56
C VAL A 272 14.68 -11.48 14.89
N ASP A 273 15.57 -10.49 14.89
CA ASP A 273 15.71 -9.52 15.97
C ASP A 273 14.67 -8.40 15.78
N TRP A 274 13.54 -8.53 16.46
CA TRP A 274 12.41 -7.61 16.30
C TRP A 274 12.71 -6.18 16.73
N ILE A 275 13.63 -5.98 17.69
CA ILE A 275 14.03 -4.64 18.13
C ILE A 275 14.85 -3.96 17.03
N LYS A 276 15.79 -4.67 16.40
CA LYS A 276 16.53 -4.15 15.26
C LYS A 276 15.62 -3.88 14.05
N VAL A 277 14.63 -4.74 13.80
CA VAL A 277 13.64 -4.51 12.74
C VAL A 277 12.87 -3.23 13.03
N LEU A 278 12.27 -3.08 14.21
CA LEU A 278 11.47 -1.90 14.57
C LEU A 278 12.25 -0.58 14.46
N ASN A 279 13.56 -0.61 14.75
CA ASN A 279 14.45 0.54 14.60
C ASN A 279 15.07 0.68 13.19
N ARG A 280 14.67 -0.14 12.21
CA ARG A 280 15.24 -0.20 10.84
C ARG A 280 16.77 -0.34 10.83
N GLN A 281 17.32 -1.10 11.77
CA GLN A 281 18.77 -1.35 11.89
C GLN A 281 19.22 -2.61 11.16
N THR A 282 18.28 -3.46 10.73
CA THR A 282 18.58 -4.61 9.87
C THR A 282 18.87 -4.15 8.45
N LYS A 283 20.02 -4.55 7.89
CA LYS A 283 20.41 -4.17 6.52
C LYS A 283 19.47 -4.79 5.46
N PRO A 284 18.82 -4.00 4.59
CA PRO A 284 18.02 -4.52 3.50
C PRO A 284 18.83 -5.35 2.50
N PRO A 285 18.26 -6.44 1.95
CA PRO A 285 18.95 -7.29 0.99
C PRO A 285 19.07 -6.66 -0.41
N TYR A 286 18.23 -5.67 -0.73
CA TYR A 286 18.26 -4.93 -1.99
C TYR A 286 18.04 -3.44 -1.71
N GLN A 287 18.77 -2.58 -2.41
CA GLN A 287 18.47 -1.15 -2.42
C GLN A 287 17.44 -0.84 -3.50
N ALA A 288 16.62 0.20 -3.31
CA ALA A 288 15.60 0.55 -4.30
C ALA A 288 16.21 0.92 -5.66
N SER A 289 17.41 1.52 -5.66
CA SER A 289 18.16 1.87 -6.88
C SER A 289 18.58 0.65 -7.72
N GLU A 290 18.60 -0.54 -7.14
CA GLU A 290 18.96 -1.79 -7.82
C GLU A 290 17.74 -2.41 -8.54
N ILE A 291 16.52 -2.00 -8.17
CA ILE A 291 15.28 -2.58 -8.67
C ILE A 291 14.89 -1.88 -9.97
N ARG A 292 14.79 -2.65 -11.07
CA ARG A 292 14.25 -2.12 -12.32
C ARG A 292 12.77 -1.79 -12.14
N HIS A 293 12.45 -0.50 -12.20
CA HIS A 293 11.07 -0.03 -12.22
C HIS A 293 10.34 -0.62 -13.42
N ARG A 294 9.16 -1.19 -13.18
CA ARG A 294 8.24 -1.35 -14.30
C ARG A 294 7.85 0.04 -14.78
N PRO A 295 7.85 0.28 -16.10
CA PRO A 295 7.15 1.40 -16.66
C PRO A 295 5.72 1.41 -16.08
N ALA A 296 5.19 2.58 -15.70
CA ALA A 296 3.82 2.64 -15.20
C ALA A 296 2.92 1.97 -16.25
N LYS A 297 1.93 1.16 -15.85
CA LYS A 297 1.07 0.39 -16.78
C LYS A 297 0.27 1.32 -17.70
N GLU A 298 0.94 1.83 -18.72
CA GLU A 298 0.52 2.67 -19.85
C GLU A 298 1.73 3.30 -20.57
N ASP A 299 2.97 3.14 -20.10
CA ASP A 299 4.21 3.47 -20.84
C ASP A 299 4.42 2.63 -22.12
N SER A 300 3.49 1.72 -22.44
CA SER A 300 3.33 1.22 -23.82
C SER A 300 2.76 2.29 -24.77
N GLY A 301 2.44 3.50 -24.28
CA GLY A 301 2.20 4.73 -25.02
C GLY A 301 3.20 5.84 -24.61
N PRO A 302 3.33 6.94 -25.39
CA PRO A 302 4.48 7.86 -25.35
C PRO A 302 4.46 8.89 -24.19
N LEU A 303 3.89 8.56 -23.04
CA LEU A 303 3.70 9.53 -21.95
C LEU A 303 4.88 9.49 -20.98
N LYS A 304 5.74 10.52 -21.04
CA LYS A 304 6.85 10.67 -20.09
C LYS A 304 6.31 11.00 -18.70
N SER A 305 7.01 10.58 -17.65
CA SER A 305 6.67 10.90 -16.26
C SER A 305 6.60 12.40 -15.96
N THR A 306 7.21 13.25 -16.79
CA THR A 306 7.20 14.72 -16.70
C THR A 306 6.25 15.40 -17.71
N ASP A 307 5.34 14.65 -18.34
CA ASP A 307 4.41 15.20 -19.32
C ASP A 307 3.41 16.17 -18.67
N GLN A 308 3.42 17.43 -19.07
CA GLN A 308 2.61 18.50 -18.48
C GLN A 308 1.10 18.24 -18.59
N ARG A 309 0.64 17.47 -19.58
CA ARG A 309 -0.77 17.09 -19.72
C ARG A 309 -1.21 16.14 -18.60
N VAL A 310 -0.28 15.33 -18.12
CA VAL A 310 -0.48 14.46 -16.95
C VAL A 310 -0.34 15.26 -15.66
N LEU A 311 0.72 16.07 -15.52
CA LEU A 311 1.00 16.79 -14.27
C LEU A 311 -0.07 17.83 -13.91
N SER A 312 -0.65 18.51 -14.92
CA SER A 312 -1.78 19.43 -14.72
C SER A 312 -3.03 18.74 -14.14
N GLY A 313 -3.10 17.41 -14.20
CA GLY A 313 -4.15 16.60 -13.60
C GLY A 313 -4.13 16.52 -12.07
N ALA A 314 -3.03 16.86 -11.40
CA ALA A 314 -2.88 16.67 -9.96
C ALA A 314 -3.94 17.44 -9.14
N PHE A 315 -4.31 18.63 -9.60
CA PHE A 315 -5.30 19.50 -8.95
C PHE A 315 -6.50 19.84 -9.85
N SER A 316 -6.59 19.23 -11.04
CA SER A 316 -7.73 19.40 -11.94
C SER A 316 -8.94 18.62 -11.43
N PRO A 317 -10.18 19.13 -11.59
CA PRO A 317 -11.38 18.32 -11.31
C PRO A 317 -11.52 17.13 -12.28
N HIS A 318 -10.82 17.15 -13.42
CA HIS A 318 -10.92 16.11 -14.45
C HIS A 318 -9.71 15.17 -14.43
N ARG A 319 -9.98 13.88 -14.66
CA ARG A 319 -8.93 12.90 -15.01
C ARG A 319 -8.24 13.34 -16.31
N PRO A 320 -6.89 13.33 -16.40
CA PRO A 320 -6.18 13.57 -17.65
C PRO A 320 -6.71 12.68 -18.78
N VAL A 321 -6.89 13.26 -19.96
CA VAL A 321 -7.50 12.60 -21.13
C VAL A 321 -6.66 11.41 -21.58
N GLU A 322 -5.36 11.50 -21.35
CA GLU A 322 -4.34 10.47 -21.51
C GLU A 322 -4.71 9.16 -20.81
N PHE A 323 -5.39 9.25 -19.67
CA PHE A 323 -5.79 8.11 -18.83
C PHE A 323 -7.25 7.72 -18.96
N ALA A 324 -8.01 8.39 -19.85
CA ALA A 324 -9.38 8.01 -20.16
C ALA A 324 -9.39 6.66 -20.89
N SER A 325 -10.20 5.71 -20.42
CA SER A 325 -10.24 4.35 -20.96
C SER A 325 -10.53 4.36 -22.47
N SER A 326 -9.88 3.47 -23.23
CA SER A 326 -10.05 3.31 -24.68
C SER A 326 -11.51 3.06 -25.12
N ARG A 327 -12.40 2.62 -24.21
CA ARG A 327 -13.85 2.51 -24.46
C ARG A 327 -14.50 3.88 -24.78
N LYS A 328 -14.01 4.98 -24.20
CA LYS A 328 -14.49 6.33 -24.54
C LYS A 328 -13.97 6.84 -25.88
N LYS A 329 -12.86 6.30 -26.40
CA LYS A 329 -12.36 6.63 -27.75
C LYS A 329 -13.19 5.96 -28.86
N ALA A 330 -13.78 4.79 -28.61
CA ALA A 330 -14.62 4.09 -29.59
C ALA A 330 -16.06 4.64 -29.69
N ASN A 331 -16.65 5.10 -28.58
CA ASN A 331 -18.04 5.60 -28.58
C ASN A 331 -18.20 7.04 -29.09
N LYS A 332 -17.12 7.74 -29.47
CA LYS A 332 -17.22 9.05 -30.13
C LYS A 332 -17.50 8.98 -31.64
N ALA A 333 -17.63 7.77 -32.20
CA ALA A 333 -17.90 7.55 -33.62
C ALA A 333 -19.34 7.10 -33.95
N SER A 334 -20.26 6.99 -32.98
CA SER A 334 -21.67 6.76 -33.36
C SER A 334 -22.68 7.32 -32.36
N LYS A 335 -23.61 8.09 -32.93
CA LYS A 335 -24.91 8.56 -32.42
C LYS A 335 -24.89 9.60 -31.29
N THR A 336 -25.13 10.83 -31.71
CA THR A 336 -25.80 11.90 -30.96
C THR A 336 -27.22 11.47 -30.57
N PRO A 337 -27.59 11.57 -29.29
CA PRO A 337 -28.88 12.11 -28.89
C PRO A 337 -28.67 13.54 -28.39
N SER A 338 -29.60 14.43 -28.75
CA SER A 338 -29.67 15.80 -28.26
C SER A 338 -29.69 15.84 -26.74
N PRO A 339 -28.75 16.54 -26.06
CA PRO A 339 -28.86 16.75 -24.63
C PRO A 339 -29.88 17.85 -24.35
N GLU A 340 -30.76 17.62 -23.37
CA GLU A 340 -31.48 18.69 -22.68
C GLU A 340 -30.50 19.76 -22.19
N PRO A 341 -30.92 21.03 -22.07
CA PRO A 341 -30.02 22.11 -21.67
C PRO A 341 -29.64 21.95 -20.20
N VAL A 342 -28.49 21.34 -19.93
CA VAL A 342 -27.89 21.29 -18.59
C VAL A 342 -27.24 22.65 -18.32
N SER A 343 -27.69 23.32 -17.26
CA SER A 343 -27.50 24.75 -16.97
C SER A 343 -26.12 25.15 -16.41
N ASP A 344 -25.17 24.24 -16.23
CA ASP A 344 -23.76 24.60 -15.97
C ASP A 344 -22.79 23.48 -16.44
N PRO A 345 -21.88 23.76 -17.39
CA PRO A 345 -20.86 22.81 -17.84
C PRO A 345 -19.98 22.26 -16.71
N ARG A 346 -19.74 23.03 -15.64
CA ARG A 346 -18.93 22.63 -14.48
C ARG A 346 -19.62 21.58 -13.60
N LEU A 347 -20.95 21.67 -13.47
CA LEU A 347 -21.78 20.69 -12.74
C LEU A 347 -21.81 19.31 -13.44
N SER A 348 -21.83 19.30 -14.78
CA SER A 348 -21.81 18.07 -15.57
C SER A 348 -20.48 17.31 -15.51
N ALA A 349 -19.39 18.01 -15.20
CA ALA A 349 -18.05 17.46 -15.13
C ALA A 349 -17.74 16.74 -13.81
N VAL A 350 -18.34 17.20 -12.71
CA VAL A 350 -18.08 16.67 -11.36
C VAL A 350 -18.99 15.49 -11.02
N ILE A 351 -20.30 15.62 -11.25
CA ILE A 351 -21.26 14.55 -10.94
C ILE A 351 -21.47 13.69 -12.19
N THR A 352 -20.75 12.57 -12.25
CA THR A 352 -20.88 11.57 -13.32
C THR A 352 -22.28 10.92 -13.33
N PRO A 353 -22.73 10.36 -14.46
CA PRO A 353 -24.00 9.61 -14.51
C PRO A 353 -24.10 8.51 -13.44
N ASN A 354 -23.00 7.79 -13.19
CA ASN A 354 -22.93 6.74 -12.17
C ASN A 354 -23.15 7.29 -10.75
N LEU A 355 -22.60 8.47 -10.45
CA LEU A 355 -22.86 9.14 -9.18
C LEU A 355 -24.33 9.55 -9.05
N ARG A 356 -24.95 10.07 -10.12
CA ARG A 356 -26.39 10.44 -10.10
C ARG A 356 -27.29 9.24 -9.86
N GLU A 357 -26.99 8.12 -10.50
CA GLU A 357 -27.73 6.86 -10.32
C GLU A 357 -27.69 6.36 -8.86
N HIS A 358 -26.64 6.71 -8.12
CA HIS A 358 -26.49 6.42 -6.69
C HIS A 358 -26.95 7.57 -5.78
N GLY A 359 -27.64 8.58 -6.33
CA GLY A 359 -28.23 9.69 -5.56
C GLY A 359 -27.26 10.78 -5.12
N TYR A 360 -26.03 10.82 -5.65
CA TYR A 360 -25.09 11.89 -5.32
C TYR A 360 -25.45 13.20 -6.04
N THR A 361 -25.41 14.29 -5.27
CA THR A 361 -25.51 15.67 -5.72
C THR A 361 -24.22 16.40 -5.34
N LEU A 362 -24.00 17.64 -5.83
CA LEU A 362 -22.86 18.43 -5.34
C LEU A 362 -22.95 18.69 -3.85
N GLU A 363 -24.15 19.04 -3.37
CA GLU A 363 -24.41 19.30 -1.96
C GLU A 363 -24.14 18.06 -1.09
N SER A 364 -24.57 16.87 -1.52
CA SER A 364 -24.32 15.65 -0.74
C SER A 364 -22.85 15.21 -0.78
N LEU A 365 -22.10 15.55 -1.84
CA LEU A 365 -20.64 15.39 -1.84
C LEU A 365 -19.96 16.39 -0.90
N ASP A 366 -20.33 17.67 -0.96
CA ASP A 366 -19.75 18.69 -0.08
C ASP A 366 -20.04 18.39 1.39
N GLU A 367 -21.24 17.91 1.72
CA GLU A 367 -21.59 17.45 3.06
C GLU A 367 -20.70 16.26 3.49
N LYS A 368 -20.57 15.23 2.64
CA LYS A 368 -19.71 14.06 2.92
C LYS A 368 -18.23 14.42 3.09
N PHE A 369 -17.76 15.46 2.40
CA PHE A 369 -16.36 15.89 2.39
C PHE A 369 -16.12 17.15 3.25
N GLN A 370 -17.10 17.60 4.04
CA GLN A 370 -16.96 18.86 4.80
C GLN A 370 -15.76 18.84 5.76
N SER A 371 -15.47 17.68 6.34
CA SER A 371 -14.35 17.46 7.26
C SER A 371 -13.13 16.86 6.58
N PHE A 372 -13.13 16.75 5.24
CA PHE A 372 -12.09 16.06 4.48
C PHE A 372 -10.72 16.75 4.54
N ASN A 373 -10.66 18.04 4.88
CA ASN A 373 -9.40 18.74 5.02
C ASN A 373 -8.71 18.38 6.34
N PHE A 374 -7.48 17.86 6.24
CA PHE A 374 -6.64 17.46 7.39
C PHE A 374 -5.23 18.00 7.24
N ALA A 375 -4.59 18.33 8.35
CA ALA A 375 -3.16 18.58 8.44
C ALA A 375 -2.61 17.86 9.67
N HIS A 376 -1.55 17.08 9.47
CA HIS A 376 -0.95 16.22 10.50
C HIS A 376 -0.50 17.05 11.71
N PRO A 377 -0.74 16.58 12.95
CA PRO A 377 -0.36 17.31 14.16
C PRO A 377 1.12 17.71 14.23
N CYS A 378 2.04 16.88 13.73
CA CYS A 378 3.48 17.18 13.71
C CYS A 378 3.85 18.44 12.93
N LEU A 379 3.00 18.91 12.01
CA LEU A 379 3.26 20.11 11.22
C LEU A 379 2.92 21.40 11.99
N ARG A 380 2.31 21.30 13.18
CA ARG A 380 1.88 22.45 13.98
C ARG A 380 2.93 22.93 14.97
N THR A 381 3.94 22.12 15.29
CA THR A 381 4.90 22.40 16.37
C THR A 381 6.21 23.05 15.92
N GLY A 382 6.47 23.24 14.63
CA GLY A 382 7.72 23.86 14.15
C GLY A 382 8.94 22.93 14.19
N ASP A 383 8.85 21.79 14.87
CA ASP A 383 9.87 20.74 14.90
C ASP A 383 9.74 19.82 13.69
N VAL A 384 9.96 20.36 12.48
CA VAL A 384 10.06 19.55 11.26
C VAL A 384 11.50 19.07 11.09
N GLU A 385 11.99 18.29 12.04
CA GLU A 385 13.13 17.41 11.79
C GLU A 385 12.63 15.97 11.71
N ASN A 386 13.04 15.26 10.66
CA ASN A 386 12.73 13.85 10.42
C ASN A 386 13.06 12.92 11.62
N HIS A 387 13.77 13.42 12.64
CA HIS A 387 14.15 12.72 13.86
C HIS A 387 13.06 12.62 14.95
N GLU A 388 12.10 13.55 15.07
CA GLU A 388 11.12 13.47 16.17
C GLU A 388 10.13 12.29 16.02
N LEU A 389 9.82 11.92 14.77
CA LEU A 389 9.04 10.72 14.48
C LEU A 389 9.79 9.43 14.87
N GLU A 390 11.13 9.44 14.85
CA GLU A 390 11.95 8.30 15.30
C GLU A 390 12.01 8.22 16.83
N VAL A 391 12.03 9.35 17.55
CA VAL A 391 12.03 9.37 19.02
C VAL A 391 10.74 8.80 19.62
N LYS A 392 9.59 8.98 18.95
CA LYS A 392 8.32 8.35 19.38
C LYS A 392 8.28 6.84 19.19
N VAL A 393 9.15 6.27 18.34
CA VAL A 393 9.27 4.81 18.17
C VAL A 393 9.74 4.16 19.46
N GLN A 394 10.71 4.76 20.15
CA GLN A 394 11.31 4.20 21.37
C GLN A 394 10.31 4.10 22.55
N ASN A 395 9.40 5.07 22.69
CA ASN A 395 8.39 5.06 23.75
C ASN A 395 7.22 4.10 23.47
N GLY A 396 6.89 3.82 22.20
CA GLY A 396 5.87 2.84 21.81
C GLY A 396 6.28 1.38 22.10
N LEU A 397 7.58 1.08 22.01
CA LEU A 397 8.14 -0.25 22.28
C LEU A 397 7.84 -0.75 23.71
N SER A 398 7.87 0.15 24.69
CA SER A 398 7.59 -0.16 26.10
C SER A 398 6.11 -0.53 26.34
N ARG A 399 5.17 0.03 25.55
CA ARG A 399 3.73 -0.25 25.68
C ARG A 399 3.29 -1.50 24.91
N MET A 400 4.05 -1.95 23.92
CA MET A 400 3.82 -3.22 23.21
C MET A 400 4.36 -4.46 23.96
N GLY A 401 4.69 -4.34 25.25
CA GLY A 401 5.12 -5.47 26.08
C GLY A 401 6.54 -5.97 25.80
N LEU A 402 7.39 -5.15 25.17
CA LEU A 402 8.80 -5.45 24.88
C LEU A 402 9.69 -4.49 25.68
N SER A 403 9.74 -4.66 27.00
CA SER A 403 10.78 -4.03 27.84
C SER A 403 11.87 -5.05 28.13
N GLU A 404 13.12 -4.65 27.96
CA GLU A 404 14.28 -5.44 28.35
C GLU A 404 14.32 -5.61 29.87
N SER A 405 14.51 -6.85 30.32
CA SER A 405 14.96 -7.14 31.67
C SER A 405 16.36 -6.56 31.87
N ASN A 406 16.45 -5.57 32.77
CA ASN A 406 17.65 -5.00 33.42
C ASN A 406 19.00 -5.63 33.04
N HIS A 407 19.85 -4.88 32.34
CA HIS A 407 21.31 -4.98 32.48
C HIS A 407 21.91 -3.58 32.65
N GLN A 408 22.75 -3.44 33.67
CA GLN A 408 23.43 -2.22 34.08
C GLN A 408 24.46 -1.71 33.04
N PRO A 409 24.80 -0.41 33.05
CA PRO A 409 25.62 0.21 32.02
C PRO A 409 27.11 -0.05 32.29
N ASN A 410 27.85 -0.47 31.25
CA ASN A 410 29.31 -0.40 31.24
C ASN A 410 29.80 0.66 30.23
N LYS A 411 30.89 1.30 30.66
CA LYS A 411 31.58 2.52 30.17
C LYS A 411 31.82 2.65 28.65
N PRO A 412 32.03 3.88 28.16
CA PRO A 412 32.28 4.14 26.74
C PRO A 412 33.64 3.62 26.32
N VAL A 413 33.69 2.94 25.16
CA VAL A 413 34.94 2.59 24.46
C VAL A 413 35.15 3.61 23.35
N GLU A 414 36.31 4.27 23.37
CA GLU A 414 36.79 5.19 22.35
C GLU A 414 36.95 4.48 21.00
N ILE A 415 36.45 5.11 19.93
CA ILE A 415 36.65 4.65 18.55
C ILE A 415 37.85 5.43 17.99
N GLU A 416 39.02 4.81 18.02
CA GLU A 416 40.13 5.18 17.15
C GLU A 416 40.16 4.29 15.91
N THR A 417 40.16 4.96 14.76
CA THR A 417 40.73 4.60 13.45
C THR A 417 41.07 3.14 13.17
N LEU A 418 40.52 2.60 12.08
CA LEU A 418 41.23 1.73 11.13
C LEU A 418 40.47 1.69 9.79
N PHE A 419 40.79 2.66 8.91
CA PHE A 419 40.71 2.46 7.46
C PHE A 419 41.99 1.75 7.03
N THR A 420 41.88 0.54 6.49
CA THR A 420 42.71 -0.02 5.40
C THR A 420 42.39 -1.51 5.27
N GLY A 421 41.92 -1.95 4.10
CA GLY A 421 41.67 -3.37 3.83
C GLY A 421 40.86 -3.63 2.55
N ASP A 422 41.52 -3.47 1.41
CA ASP A 422 41.27 -4.03 0.07
C ASP A 422 39.88 -4.58 -0.30
N MET A 423 39.20 -3.84 -1.18
CA MET A 423 38.07 -4.33 -1.99
C MET A 423 38.54 -5.44 -2.94
N LYS A 424 38.12 -6.68 -2.71
CA LYS A 424 38.09 -7.71 -3.76
C LYS A 424 36.78 -7.58 -4.55
N VAL A 425 36.93 -7.28 -5.84
CA VAL A 425 35.87 -7.36 -6.85
C VAL A 425 35.44 -8.83 -6.97
N VAL A 426 34.16 -9.10 -6.71
CA VAL A 426 33.52 -10.38 -7.03
C VAL A 426 32.79 -10.19 -8.35
N GLU A 427 33.22 -10.91 -9.38
CA GLU A 427 32.54 -10.91 -10.69
C GLU A 427 31.16 -11.57 -10.60
N PRO A 428 30.16 -11.08 -11.35
CA PRO A 428 28.80 -11.63 -11.32
C PRO A 428 28.73 -12.97 -12.05
N GLU A 429 28.27 -14.00 -11.34
CA GLU A 429 27.91 -15.29 -11.93
C GLU A 429 26.82 -15.14 -13.00
N THR A 430 27.06 -15.76 -14.15
CA THR A 430 26.18 -15.76 -15.32
C THR A 430 24.82 -16.40 -15.01
N THR A 431 23.77 -15.59 -14.98
CA THR A 431 22.38 -16.06 -14.80
C THR A 431 21.83 -16.62 -16.12
N ASN A 432 21.81 -17.96 -16.25
CA ASN A 432 20.86 -18.63 -17.13
C ASN A 432 19.47 -18.58 -16.48
N SER A 433 18.71 -17.53 -16.78
CA SER A 433 17.34 -17.35 -16.27
C SER A 433 16.33 -18.12 -17.13
N PRO A 434 15.69 -19.19 -16.64
CA PRO A 434 14.54 -19.77 -17.34
C PRO A 434 13.37 -18.77 -17.28
N GLY A 435 12.78 -18.46 -18.44
CA GLY A 435 11.70 -17.49 -18.56
C GLY A 435 10.54 -17.75 -17.60
N LEU A 436 10.39 -16.89 -16.59
CA LEU A 436 9.33 -16.94 -15.59
C LEU A 436 8.10 -16.19 -16.11
N PHE A 437 7.13 -16.92 -16.67
CA PHE A 437 5.79 -16.40 -16.96
C PHE A 437 5.02 -16.15 -15.64
N ARG A 438 5.30 -15.03 -14.95
CA ARG A 438 4.32 -14.46 -14.01
C ARG A 438 3.18 -13.90 -14.84
N ARG A 439 1.95 -14.41 -14.65
CA ARG A 439 0.76 -13.88 -15.34
C ARG A 439 0.72 -12.36 -15.14
N ALA A 440 0.59 -11.61 -16.23
CA ALA A 440 0.44 -10.16 -16.16
C ALA A 440 -0.82 -9.83 -15.35
N ARG A 441 -0.65 -9.48 -14.07
CA ARG A 441 -1.77 -9.07 -13.22
C ARG A 441 -2.16 -7.67 -13.64
N ARG A 442 -3.42 -7.41 -13.96
CA ARG A 442 -3.92 -6.02 -14.03
C ARG A 442 -3.95 -5.49 -12.59
N ARG A 443 -3.47 -4.26 -12.35
CA ARG A 443 -3.67 -3.64 -11.03
C ARG A 443 -5.20 -3.48 -10.87
N GLY A 444 -5.78 -4.15 -9.87
CA GLY A 444 -7.14 -3.96 -9.38
C GLY A 444 -8.27 -4.20 -10.38
N LEU A 445 -8.64 -5.47 -10.63
CA LEU A 445 -10.02 -5.80 -11.01
C LEU A 445 -10.75 -6.23 -9.73
N SER A 446 -11.71 -5.44 -9.29
CA SER A 446 -12.59 -5.75 -8.15
C SER A 446 -13.90 -6.37 -8.66
N ILE A 447 -14.68 -7.00 -7.76
CA ILE A 447 -16.02 -7.56 -8.07
C ILE A 447 -17.03 -6.50 -8.56
N GLY A 448 -16.72 -5.21 -8.39
CA GLY A 448 -17.56 -4.09 -8.83
C GLY A 448 -17.16 -3.43 -10.15
N ASP A 449 -16.33 -4.06 -10.98
CA ASP A 449 -15.99 -3.60 -12.35
C ASP A 449 -16.86 -4.26 -13.44
#